data_AF-C1BZR2-F1
#
_entry.id   AF-C1BZR2-F1
#
_cell.length_a   1.000
_cell.length_b   1.000
_cell.length_c   1.000
_cell.angle_alpha   90.00
_cell.angle_beta   90.00
_cell.angle_gamma   90.00
#
_symmetry.space_group_name_H-M   'P 1'
#
loop_
_entity.id
_entity.type
_entity.pdbx_description
1 polymer ?
#
loop_
_entity_poly.entity_id
_entity_poly.type
_entity_poly.pdbx_seq_one_letter_code
_entity_poly.pdbx_strand_id
1 'polypeptide(L)' 'MSGIKSSVNLLRVAVRSQLVSRAALSHKPAKHEISSDEQGFALTVMFITILGPSGWILAHLEDYKHRS' A
#
# COMPACT_ATOMS: atom_id res chain seq x y z
N MET A 1 -0.28 14.87 40.17
CA MET A 1 -0.70 15.06 38.75
C MET A 1 0.48 15.50 37.85
N SER A 2 1.59 14.75 37.81
CA SER A 2 2.85 15.16 37.14
C SER A 2 3.28 14.26 35.97
N GLY A 3 3.00 12.94 36.03
CA GLY A 3 3.45 11.98 35.02
C GLY A 3 2.90 12.22 33.60
N ILE A 4 1.63 12.57 33.47
CA ILE A 4 0.96 12.76 32.16
C ILE A 4 1.59 13.93 31.39
N LYS A 5 2.00 15.01 32.08
CA LYS A 5 2.58 16.20 31.43
C LYS A 5 3.94 15.89 30.79
N SER A 6 4.72 15.00 31.42
CA SER A 6 6.01 14.56 30.89
C SER A 6 5.84 13.71 29.63
N SER A 7 4.94 12.73 29.65
CA SER A 7 4.64 11.88 28.49
C SER A 7 4.13 12.66 27.27
N VAL A 8 3.28 13.68 27.50
CA VAL A 8 2.78 14.55 26.44
C VAL A 8 3.90 15.39 25.82
N ASN A 9 4.86 15.84 26.63
CA ASN A 9 6.04 16.56 26.13
C ASN A 9 6.97 15.66 25.32
N LEU A 10 7.14 14.40 25.71
CA LEU A 10 7.94 13.43 24.94
C LEU A 10 7.30 13.13 23.57
N LEU A 11 5.99 12.89 23.54
CA LEU A 11 5.24 12.73 22.29
C LEU A 11 5.35 13.96 21.39
N ARG A 12 5.26 15.16 21.96
CA ARG A 12 5.42 16.41 21.22
C ARG A 12 6.82 16.57 20.63
N VAL A 13 7.87 16.14 21.34
CA VAL A 13 9.25 16.16 20.84
C VAL A 13 9.42 15.14 19.71
N ALA A 14 8.90 13.92 19.85
CA ALA A 14 8.93 12.90 18.80
C ALA A 14 8.21 13.36 17.51
N VAL A 15 7.08 14.05 17.64
CA VAL A 15 6.36 14.65 16.51
C VAL A 15 7.17 15.77 15.85
N ARG A 16 7.87 16.60 16.63
CA ARG A 16 8.71 17.68 16.08
C ARG A 16 9.99 17.17 15.40
N SER A 17 10.56 16.06 15.86
CA SER A 17 11.71 15.43 15.19
C SER A 17 11.37 14.82 13.83
N GLN A 18 10.08 14.64 13.51
CA GLN A 18 9.63 14.26 12.17
C GLN A 18 9.57 15.43 11.18
N LEU A 19 10.08 16.61 11.53
CA LEU A 19 10.41 17.68 10.58
C LEU A 19 11.60 17.25 9.70
N VAL A 20 11.40 16.19 8.92
CA VAL A 20 12.21 15.88 7.74
C VAL A 20 12.19 17.13 6.86
N SER A 21 13.36 17.54 6.36
CA SER A 21 13.48 18.58 5.35
C SER A 21 12.71 18.13 4.11
N ARG A 22 11.43 18.52 4.06
CA ARG A 22 10.53 18.22 2.94
C ARG A 22 10.88 19.21 1.86
N ALA A 23 11.64 18.78 0.87
CA ALA A 23 11.79 19.54 -0.37
C ALA A 23 10.38 19.93 -0.85
N ALA A 24 10.20 21.19 -1.26
CA ALA A 24 8.92 21.70 -1.74
C ALA A 24 8.61 21.10 -3.12
N LEU A 25 8.31 19.80 -3.13
CA LEU A 25 7.90 19.05 -4.31
C LEU A 25 6.43 19.38 -4.57
N SER A 26 6.21 20.36 -5.44
CA SER A 26 4.91 20.64 -6.02
C SER A 26 4.77 19.88 -7.33
N HIS A 27 3.57 19.38 -7.61
CA HIS A 27 3.23 18.72 -8.85
C HIS A 27 2.12 19.50 -9.55
N LYS A 28 2.09 19.42 -10.89
CA LYS A 28 0.96 19.92 -11.66
C LYS A 28 -0.23 18.98 -11.43
N PRO A 29 -1.49 19.48 -11.47
CA PRO A 29 -2.67 18.63 -11.43
C PRO A 29 -2.60 17.52 -12.48
N ALA A 30 -3.28 16.41 -12.21
CA ALA A 30 -3.33 15.30 -13.15
C ALA A 30 -3.89 15.79 -14.50
N LYS A 31 -3.21 15.46 -15.61
CA LYS A 31 -3.73 15.79 -16.95
C LYS A 31 -5.04 15.06 -17.24
N HIS A 32 -5.19 13.88 -16.64
CA HIS A 32 -6.41 13.09 -16.65
C HIS A 32 -6.60 12.53 -15.25
N GLU A 33 -7.69 12.92 -14.61
CA GLU A 33 -8.03 12.46 -13.28
C GLU A 33 -8.62 11.05 -13.41
N ILE A 34 -7.93 10.07 -12.84
CA ILE A 34 -8.42 8.70 -12.76
C ILE A 34 -9.44 8.66 -11.64
N SER A 35 -10.68 8.32 -11.96
CA SER A 35 -11.74 8.21 -10.97
C SER A 35 -11.56 6.97 -10.10
N SER A 36 -12.20 6.93 -8.93
CA SER A 36 -12.03 5.82 -7.97
C SER A 36 -12.48 4.47 -8.53
N ASP A 37 -13.47 4.46 -9.41
CA ASP A 37 -13.96 3.28 -10.13
C ASP A 37 -12.95 2.77 -11.16
N GLU A 38 -12.34 3.65 -11.95
CA GLU A 38 -11.29 3.28 -12.91
C GLU A 38 -10.05 2.71 -12.18
N GLN A 39 -9.65 3.34 -11.08
CA GLN A 39 -8.55 2.85 -10.25
C GLN A 39 -8.87 1.50 -9.62
N GLY A 40 -10.08 1.32 -9.10
CA GLY A 40 -10.54 0.05 -8.53
C GLY A 40 -10.55 -1.08 -9.56
N PHE A 41 -11.00 -0.79 -10.77
CA PHE A 41 -10.96 -1.73 -11.90
C PHE A 41 -9.52 -2.10 -12.27
N ALA A 42 -8.64 -1.10 -12.46
CA ALA A 42 -7.25 -1.33 -12.84
C ALA A 42 -6.49 -2.18 -11.80
N LEU A 43 -6.68 -1.90 -10.51
CA LEU A 43 -6.10 -2.68 -9.43
C LEU A 43 -6.61 -4.13 -9.46
N THR A 44 -7.93 -4.31 -9.59
CA THR A 44 -8.54 -5.65 -9.65
C THR A 44 -7.98 -6.46 -10.81
N VAL A 45 -7.90 -5.88 -11.99
CA VAL A 45 -7.34 -6.52 -13.19
C VAL A 45 -5.86 -6.89 -12.98
N MET A 46 -5.06 -5.99 -12.40
CA MET A 46 -3.65 -6.27 -12.08
C MET A 46 -3.52 -7.49 -11.16
N PHE A 47 -4.31 -7.56 -10.08
CA PHE A 47 -4.30 -8.70 -9.16
C PHE A 47 -4.72 -10.00 -9.85
N ILE A 48 -5.83 -9.99 -10.60
CA ILE A 48 -6.32 -11.18 -11.31
C ILE A 48 -5.29 -11.68 -12.34
N THR A 49 -4.58 -10.77 -13.01
CA THR A 49 -3.60 -11.12 -14.04
C THR A 49 -2.42 -11.92 -13.47
N ILE A 50 -2.04 -11.64 -12.22
CA ILE A 50 -0.96 -12.36 -11.53
C ILE A 50 -1.53 -13.60 -10.81
N LEU A 51 -2.57 -13.41 -10.00
CA LEU A 51 -3.10 -14.46 -9.13
C LEU A 51 -3.90 -15.52 -9.88
N GLY A 52 -4.52 -15.17 -11.01
CA GLY A 52 -5.27 -16.10 -11.85
C GLY A 52 -4.40 -17.27 -12.34
N PRO A 53 -3.34 -17.03 -13.12
CA PRO A 53 -2.46 -18.11 -13.58
C PRO A 53 -1.73 -18.80 -12.43
N SER A 54 -1.27 -18.07 -11.42
CA SER A 54 -0.63 -18.68 -10.24
C SER A 54 -1.58 -19.60 -9.48
N GLY A 55 -2.83 -19.18 -9.29
CA GLY A 55 -3.86 -19.95 -8.61
C GLY A 55 -4.22 -21.22 -9.39
N TRP A 56 -4.32 -21.13 -10.72
CA TRP A 56 -4.54 -22.29 -11.58
C TRP A 56 -3.41 -23.32 -11.44
N ILE A 57 -2.15 -22.88 -11.55
CA ILE A 57 -0.99 -23.76 -11.44
C ILE A 57 -0.96 -24.44 -10.07
N LEU A 58 -1.21 -23.67 -9.00
CA LEU A 58 -1.17 -24.20 -7.64
C LEU A 58 -2.31 -25.19 -7.37
N ALA A 59 -3.49 -24.96 -7.94
CA ALA A 59 -4.65 -25.84 -7.80
C ALA A 59 -4.41 -27.22 -8.45
N HIS A 60 -3.59 -27.30 -9.50
CA HIS A 60 -3.33 -28.53 -10.25
C HIS A 60 -2.04 -29.25 -9.82
N LEU A 61 -1.43 -28.88 -8.69
CA LEU A 61 -0.18 -29.52 -8.25
C LEU A 61 -0.33 -31.03 -8.03
N GLU A 62 -1.48 -31.50 -7.54
CA GLU A 62 -1.71 -32.93 -7.29
C GLU A 62 -1.83 -33.70 -8.61
N ASP A 63 -2.51 -33.12 -9.59
CA ASP A 63 -2.64 -33.69 -10.94
C ASP A 63 -1.27 -33.79 -11.63
N TYR A 64 -0.39 -32.81 -11.43
CA TYR A 64 0.97 -32.86 -11.95
C TYR A 64 1.81 -33.95 -11.29
N LYS A 65 1.57 -34.22 -10.00
CA LYS A 65 2.30 -35.23 -9.22
C LYS A 65 1.95 -36.66 -9.60
N HIS A 66 0.68 -36.92 -9.96
CA HIS A 66 0.18 -38.25 -10.31
C HIS A 66 0.15 -38.53 -11.81
N ARG A 67 0.63 -37.60 -12.63
CA ARG A 67 0.75 -37.74 -14.09
C ARG A 67 2.05 -38.48 -14.52
N SER A 68 2.73 -39.15 -13.59
CA SER A 68 3.87 -40.04 -13.87
C SER A 68 3.46 -41.51 -13.86
#